data_AF-A0A7J8VTK4-F1
#
_entry.id   AF-A0A7J8VTK4-F1
#
_cell.length_a   1.000
_cell.length_b   1.000
_cell.length_c   1.000
_cell.angle_alpha   90.00
_cell.angle_beta   90.00
_cell.angle_gamma   90.00
#
_symmetry.space_group_name_H-M   'P 1'
#
loop_
_entity.id
_entity.type
_entity.pdbx_description
1 polymer ?
#
loop_
_entity_poly.entity_id
_entity_poly.type
_entity_poly.pdbx_seq_one_letter_code
_entity_poly.pdbx_strand_id
1 'polypeptide(L)'
;MSSPKRNNYHLGDQVDSGTFAFTAAESGDYTTCFWANKHKPPVKMTIEFDWKSGVAAKDWSKVAKKGQVETMEIELKKLYDTVSAIHEEMFYLRERDEEMQELNKETNSKMFSLLLCLSVAGLQIWHLKSFFESKKLL
;
A
#
# COMPACT_ATOMS: atom_id res chain seq x y z
N MET A 1 5.10 17.21 11.40
CA MET A 1 5.26 16.28 10.25
C MET A 1 6.61 15.60 10.36
N SER A 2 6.61 14.26 10.42
CA SER A 2 7.83 13.45 10.50
C SER A 2 7.87 12.36 9.43
N SER A 3 9.07 12.02 9.00
CA SER A 3 9.39 10.97 8.02
C SER A 3 9.44 9.57 8.64
N PRO A 4 9.45 8.49 7.82
CA PRO A 4 9.67 7.13 8.29
C PRO A 4 10.97 6.96 9.09
N LYS A 5 12.02 7.70 8.70
CA LYS A 5 13.32 7.73 9.39
C LYS A 5 13.42 8.75 10.51
N ARG A 6 12.28 9.29 10.98
CA ARG A 6 12.17 10.31 12.05
C ARG A 6 12.81 11.66 11.71
N ASN A 7 12.93 12.00 10.43
CA ASN A 7 13.29 13.36 10.04
C ASN A 7 12.08 14.29 10.20
N ASN A 8 12.25 15.44 10.84
CA ASN A 8 11.18 16.42 11.02
C ASN A 8 11.10 17.35 9.81
N TYR A 9 10.00 17.30 9.07
CA TYR A 9 9.74 18.19 7.94
C TYR A 9 9.05 19.49 8.37
N HIS A 10 8.22 19.42 9.42
CA HIS A 10 7.52 20.59 9.93
C HIS A 10 7.23 20.45 11.42
N LEU A 11 7.49 21.51 12.17
CA LEU A 11 7.14 21.68 13.57
C LEU A 11 6.61 23.12 13.75
N GLY A 12 5.42 23.25 14.33
CA GLY A 12 4.82 24.52 14.71
C GLY A 12 4.37 24.45 16.16
N ASP A 13 4.63 25.50 16.92
CA ASP A 13 4.17 25.66 18.30
C ASP A 13 3.20 26.85 18.37
N GLN A 14 2.12 26.71 19.14
CA GLN A 14 1.06 27.72 19.29
C GLN A 14 0.53 28.27 17.95
N VAL A 15 0.13 27.37 17.03
CA VAL A 15 -0.38 27.74 15.70
C VAL A 15 -1.89 27.55 15.62
N ASP A 16 -2.60 28.59 15.20
CA ASP A 16 -4.07 28.54 15.01
C ASP A 16 -4.49 27.99 13.64
N SER A 17 -3.72 28.26 12.59
CA SER A 17 -3.96 27.77 11.23
C SER A 17 -2.70 27.80 10.37
N GLY A 18 -2.64 27.00 9.31
CA GLY A 18 -1.53 27.03 8.37
C GLY A 18 -1.65 26.04 7.22
N THR A 19 -0.84 26.25 6.19
CA THR A 19 -0.68 25.31 5.06
C THR A 19 0.81 25.07 4.84
N PHE A 20 1.18 23.80 4.70
CA PHE A 20 2.57 23.38 4.50
C PHE A 20 2.64 22.38 3.35
N ALA A 21 3.68 22.49 2.54
CA ALA A 21 3.95 21.57 1.44
C ALA A 21 5.44 21.18 1.47
N PHE A 22 5.72 19.93 1.12
CA PHE A 22 7.07 19.40 1.02
C PHE A 22 7.11 18.30 -0.04
N THR A 23 8.31 17.96 -0.49
CA THR A 23 8.54 16.81 -1.36
C THR A 23 9.10 15.66 -0.53
N ALA A 24 8.46 14.50 -0.60
CA ALA A 24 8.94 13.29 0.07
C ALA A 24 10.27 12.85 -0.57
N ALA A 25 11.36 12.92 0.19
CA ALA A 25 12.68 12.49 -0.28
C ALA A 25 12.87 10.97 -0.18
N GLU A 26 12.05 10.30 0.61
CA GLU A 26 12.13 8.86 0.86
C GLU A 26 10.75 8.20 0.86
N SER A 27 10.70 6.95 0.41
CA SER A 27 9.50 6.12 0.44
C SER A 27 9.15 5.68 1.85
N GLY A 28 7.85 5.63 2.15
CA GLY A 28 7.31 5.12 3.42
C GLY A 28 6.26 6.06 4.03
N ASP A 29 5.86 5.74 5.26
CA ASP A 29 4.81 6.45 5.98
C ASP A 29 5.25 7.77 6.59
N TYR A 30 4.52 8.85 6.26
CA TYR A 30 4.69 10.17 6.85
C TYR A 30 3.60 10.41 7.88
N THR A 31 3.96 11.00 9.02
CA THR A 31 3.02 11.21 10.14
C THR A 31 2.87 12.69 10.48
N THR A 32 1.63 13.11 10.71
CA THR A 32 1.28 14.43 11.25
C THR A 32 0.65 14.27 12.63
N CYS A 33 1.19 14.99 13.60
CA CYS A 33 0.72 14.95 14.98
C CYS A 33 0.23 16.34 15.38
N PHE A 34 -0.95 16.40 16.00
CA PHE A 34 -1.50 17.59 16.63
C PHE A 34 -1.53 17.37 18.14
N TRP A 35 -1.13 18.39 18.90
CA TRP A 35 -1.04 18.31 20.36
C TRP A 35 -1.66 19.55 20.98
N ALA A 36 -2.32 19.32 22.12
CA ALA A 36 -3.06 20.33 22.85
C ALA A 36 -2.60 20.34 24.30
N ASN A 37 -2.48 21.52 24.90
CA ASN A 37 -2.24 21.62 26.33
C ASN A 37 -3.48 21.15 27.11
N LYS A 38 -3.26 20.52 28.26
CA LYS A 38 -4.35 20.08 29.14
C LYS A 38 -4.99 21.29 29.81
N HIS A 39 -6.27 21.55 29.53
CA HIS A 39 -7.05 22.60 30.17
C HIS A 39 -7.96 22.06 31.28
N LYS A 40 -8.15 22.86 32.35
CA LYS A 40 -9.14 22.66 33.42
C LYS A 40 -9.93 23.97 33.59
N PRO A 41 -11.25 24.00 33.29
CA PRO A 41 -12.09 22.90 32.82
C PRO A 41 -11.69 22.40 31.42
N PRO A 42 -12.06 21.15 31.05
CA PRO A 42 -11.77 20.62 29.71
C PRO A 42 -12.40 21.49 28.62
N VAL A 43 -11.59 21.86 27.62
CA VAL A 43 -12.03 22.59 26.44
C VAL A 43 -11.99 21.64 25.24
N LYS A 44 -13.02 21.70 24.39
CA LYS A 44 -13.03 20.97 23.12
C LYS A 44 -12.30 21.80 22.06
N MET A 45 -11.35 21.18 21.38
CA MET A 45 -10.66 21.77 20.23
C MET A 45 -11.04 20.99 18.97
N THR A 46 -11.45 21.72 17.95
CA THR A 46 -11.78 21.17 16.63
C THR A 46 -10.63 21.47 15.69
N ILE A 47 -10.18 20.46 14.94
CA ILE A 47 -9.11 20.59 13.95
C ILE A 47 -9.70 20.25 12.59
N GLU A 48 -9.71 21.20 11.68
CA GLU A 48 -9.99 20.96 10.26
C GLU A 48 -8.67 20.65 9.56
N PHE A 49 -8.59 19.50 8.89
CA PHE A 49 -7.36 19.00 8.29
C PHE A 49 -7.62 18.45 6.90
N ASP A 50 -6.94 19.03 5.91
CA ASP A 50 -6.92 18.56 4.53
C ASP A 50 -5.52 18.05 4.18
N TRP A 51 -5.45 16.82 3.67
CA TRP A 51 -4.20 16.17 3.26
C TRP A 51 -4.27 15.80 1.78
N LYS A 52 -3.30 16.30 1.03
CA LYS A 52 -3.15 16.01 -0.40
C LYS A 52 -1.78 15.44 -0.68
N SER A 53 -1.73 14.42 -1.54
CA SER A 53 -0.49 13.81 -2.02
C SER A 53 -0.51 13.68 -3.55
N GLY A 54 0.67 13.42 -4.14
CA GLY A 54 0.81 13.22 -5.57
C GLY A 54 0.29 14.38 -6.41
N VAL A 55 -0.44 14.05 -7.48
CA VAL A 55 -0.99 15.00 -8.46
C VAL A 55 -1.96 16.00 -7.81
N ALA A 56 -2.69 15.59 -6.76
CA ALA A 56 -3.63 16.44 -6.06
C ALA A 56 -2.95 17.53 -5.20
N ALA A 57 -1.68 17.32 -4.81
CA ALA A 57 -0.90 18.30 -4.04
C ALA A 57 -0.21 19.34 -4.92
N LYS A 58 -0.16 19.15 -6.24
CA LYS A 58 0.48 20.10 -7.17
C LYS A 58 -0.38 21.37 -7.31
N ASP A 59 0.27 22.52 -7.14
CA ASP A 59 -0.36 23.83 -7.34
C ASP A 59 -0.40 24.21 -8.83
N TRP A 60 -1.46 23.76 -9.50
CA TRP A 60 -1.71 24.02 -10.92
C TRP A 60 -1.98 25.50 -11.23
N SER A 61 -2.36 26.29 -10.22
CA SER A 61 -2.72 27.71 -10.40
C SER A 61 -1.53 28.60 -10.73
N LYS A 62 -0.31 28.19 -10.33
CA LYS A 62 0.95 28.89 -10.67
C LYS A 62 1.39 28.69 -12.11
N VAL A 63 0.90 27.65 -12.78
CA VAL A 63 1.16 27.38 -14.21
C VAL A 63 0.17 28.17 -15.10
N ALA A 64 -0.96 28.60 -14.55
CA ALA A 64 -2.11 29.20 -15.26
C ALA A 64 -2.08 30.70 -15.52
N LYS A 65 -0.91 31.36 -15.48
CA LYS A 65 -0.84 32.82 -15.59
C LYS A 65 -0.49 33.33 -17.00
N LYS A 66 -1.41 33.16 -17.98
CA LYS A 66 -1.74 33.98 -19.17
C LYS A 66 -2.54 33.20 -20.27
N GLY A 67 -3.84 33.46 -20.37
CA GLY A 67 -4.64 33.30 -21.62
C GLY A 67 -5.37 31.96 -21.84
N GLN A 68 -6.39 31.94 -22.71
CA GLN A 68 -7.27 30.77 -22.94
C GLN A 68 -6.57 29.54 -23.53
N VAL A 69 -5.55 29.75 -24.38
CA VAL A 69 -4.73 28.66 -24.95
C VAL A 69 -3.93 27.94 -23.86
N GLU A 70 -3.48 28.68 -22.85
CA GLU A 70 -2.68 28.16 -21.73
C GLU A 70 -3.55 27.36 -20.74
N THR A 71 -4.82 27.73 -20.56
CA THR A 71 -5.77 26.91 -19.76
C THR A 71 -5.94 25.50 -20.35
N MET A 72 -6.05 25.37 -21.68
CA MET A 72 -6.13 24.05 -22.33
C MET A 72 -4.83 23.25 -22.17
N GLU A 73 -3.66 23.90 -22.27
CA GLU A 73 -2.37 23.26 -22.01
C GLU A 73 -2.26 22.71 -20.58
N ILE A 74 -2.85 23.39 -19.60
CA ILE A 74 -2.84 22.96 -18.20
C ILE A 74 -3.76 21.79 -17.96
N GLU A 75 -4.95 21.79 -18.54
CA GLU A 75 -5.83 20.62 -18.48
C GLU A 75 -5.20 19.41 -19.13
N LEU A 76 -4.55 19.58 -20.29
CA LEU A 76 -3.78 18.53 -20.94
C LEU A 76 -2.62 18.05 -20.06
N LYS A 77 -1.90 18.96 -19.41
CA LYS A 77 -0.80 18.58 -18.51
C LYS A 77 -1.29 17.86 -17.25
N LYS A 78 -2.42 18.27 -16.69
CA LYS A 78 -3.07 17.58 -15.56
C LYS A 78 -3.49 16.17 -15.97
N LEU A 79 -4.09 16.01 -17.15
CA LEU A 79 -4.46 14.70 -17.67
C LEU A 79 -3.22 13.83 -17.91
N TYR A 80 -2.17 14.38 -18.53
CA TYR A 80 -0.92 13.67 -18.76
C TYR A 80 -0.26 13.19 -17.46
N ASP A 81 -0.16 14.05 -16.46
CA ASP A 81 0.41 13.70 -15.15
C ASP A 81 -0.46 12.65 -14.44
N THR A 82 -1.79 12.69 -14.60
CA THR A 82 -2.72 11.69 -14.06
C THR A 82 -2.55 10.33 -14.75
N VAL A 83 -2.51 10.32 -16.09
CA VAL A 83 -2.30 9.10 -16.87
C VAL A 83 -0.93 8.49 -16.59
N SER A 84 0.11 9.32 -16.45
CA SER A 84 1.45 8.83 -16.10
C SER A 84 1.48 8.18 -14.73
N ALA A 85 0.80 8.77 -13.73
CA ALA A 85 0.68 8.17 -12.40
C ALA A 85 -0.05 6.82 -12.44
N ILE A 86 -1.18 6.72 -13.17
CA ILE A 86 -1.91 5.46 -13.35
C ILE A 86 -1.04 4.42 -14.06
N HIS A 87 -0.26 4.83 -15.05
CA HIS A 87 0.61 3.93 -15.81
C HIS A 87 1.72 3.33 -14.93
N GLU A 88 2.32 4.14 -14.07
CA GLU A 88 3.32 3.70 -13.09
C GLU A 88 2.71 2.71 -12.09
N GLU A 89 1.51 2.99 -11.56
CA GLU A 89 0.78 2.07 -10.68
C GLU A 89 0.42 0.75 -11.39
N MET A 90 0.01 0.81 -12.67
CA MET A 90 -0.30 -0.38 -13.46
C MET A 90 0.94 -1.28 -13.66
N PHE A 91 2.11 -0.69 -13.89
CA PHE A 91 3.35 -1.44 -13.97
C PHE A 91 3.71 -2.12 -12.66
N TYR A 92 3.59 -1.40 -11.53
CA TYR A 92 3.80 -1.98 -10.21
C TYR A 92 2.86 -3.17 -9.93
N LEU A 93 1.57 -3.02 -10.25
CA LEU A 93 0.58 -4.10 -10.08
C LEU A 93 0.88 -5.30 -10.98
N ARG A 94 1.35 -5.05 -12.21
CA ARG A 94 1.71 -6.11 -13.16
C ARG A 94 2.89 -6.94 -12.64
N GLU A 95 3.96 -6.30 -12.18
CA GLU A 95 5.14 -6.99 -11.62
C GLU A 95 4.73 -7.88 -10.44
N ARG A 96 3.87 -7.36 -9.55
CA ARG A 96 3.33 -8.12 -8.41
C ARG A 96 2.43 -9.28 -8.80
N ASP A 97 1.66 -9.18 -9.89
CA ASP A 97 0.86 -10.28 -10.41
C ASP A 97 1.74 -11.39 -11.01
N GLU A 98 2.78 -11.02 -11.76
CA GLU A 98 3.75 -11.97 -12.32
C GLU A 98 4.45 -12.77 -11.19
N GLU A 99 4.90 -12.09 -10.12
CA GLU A 99 5.44 -12.75 -8.92
C GLU A 99 4.41 -13.67 -8.24
N MET A 100 3.14 -13.24 -8.13
CA MET A 100 2.08 -14.05 -7.53
C MET A 100 1.78 -15.30 -8.36
N GLN A 101 1.78 -15.19 -9.69
CA GLN A 101 1.57 -16.32 -10.59
C GLN A 101 2.66 -17.37 -10.46
N GLU A 102 3.93 -16.95 -10.36
CA GLU A 102 5.06 -17.86 -10.14
C GLU A 102 4.94 -18.60 -8.80
N LEU A 103 4.67 -17.87 -7.72
CA LEU A 103 4.45 -18.44 -6.39
C LEU A 103 3.28 -19.44 -6.37
N ASN A 104 2.18 -19.11 -7.05
CA ASN A 104 1.02 -19.99 -7.13
C ASN A 104 1.33 -21.27 -7.91
N LYS A 105 2.08 -21.17 -9.02
CA LYS A 105 2.52 -22.33 -9.81
C LYS A 105 3.40 -23.28 -8.99
N GLU A 106 4.37 -22.74 -8.25
CA GLU A 106 5.21 -23.54 -7.36
C GLU A 106 4.39 -24.19 -6.24
N THR A 107 3.52 -23.42 -5.60
CA THR A 107 2.69 -23.89 -4.48
C THR A 107 1.76 -25.01 -4.93
N ASN A 108 1.10 -24.86 -6.09
CA ASN A 108 0.21 -25.87 -6.63
C ASN A 108 0.96 -27.17 -6.97
N SER A 109 2.16 -27.07 -7.57
CA SER A 109 2.99 -28.24 -7.85
C SER A 109 3.40 -28.99 -6.56
N LYS A 110 3.87 -28.25 -5.55
CA LYS A 110 4.21 -28.80 -4.23
C LYS A 110 2.98 -29.46 -3.60
N MET A 111 1.83 -28.79 -3.58
CA MET A 111 0.59 -29.30 -3.00
C MET A 111 0.10 -30.59 -3.67
N PHE A 112 0.19 -30.67 -5.00
CA PHE A 112 -0.15 -31.89 -5.74
C PHE A 112 0.78 -33.06 -5.38
N SER A 113 2.09 -32.81 -5.26
CA SER A 113 3.05 -33.83 -4.83
C SER A 113 2.77 -34.32 -3.40
N LEU A 114 2.42 -33.42 -2.48
CA LEU A 114 2.05 -33.73 -1.10
C LEU A 114 0.78 -34.60 -1.05
N LEU A 115 -0.26 -34.24 -1.80
CA LEU A 115 -1.49 -35.03 -1.89
C LEU A 115 -1.23 -36.45 -2.42
N LEU A 116 -0.43 -36.58 -3.47
CA LEU A 116 -0.03 -37.88 -4.01
C LEU A 116 0.71 -38.70 -2.95
N CYS A 117 1.72 -38.14 -2.28
CA CYS A 117 2.45 -38.83 -1.21
C CYS A 117 1.53 -39.31 -0.08
N LEU A 118 0.61 -38.46 0.38
CA LEU A 118 -0.35 -38.81 1.44
C LEU A 118 -1.29 -39.95 1.02
N SER A 119 -1.77 -39.93 -0.24
CA SER A 119 -2.62 -41.00 -0.77
C SER A 119 -1.89 -42.34 -0.83
N VAL A 120 -0.63 -42.35 -1.31
CA VAL A 120 0.20 -43.57 -1.36
C VAL A 120 0.47 -44.09 0.05
N ALA A 121 0.84 -43.23 1.00
CA ALA A 121 1.05 -43.62 2.38
C ALA A 121 -0.22 -44.21 3.02
N GLY A 122 -1.39 -43.62 2.75
CA GLY A 122 -2.68 -44.15 3.19
C GLY A 122 -2.98 -45.55 2.64
N LEU A 123 -2.73 -45.76 1.34
CA LEU A 123 -2.89 -47.06 0.70
C LEU A 123 -1.93 -48.11 1.26
N GLN A 124 -0.66 -47.74 1.52
CA GLN A 124 0.32 -48.63 2.13
C GLN A 124 -0.12 -49.09 3.52
N ILE A 125 -0.60 -48.16 4.37
CA ILE A 125 -1.12 -48.47 5.70
C ILE A 125 -2.33 -49.39 5.60
N TRP A 126 -3.26 -49.12 4.69
CA TRP A 126 -4.44 -49.95 4.47
C TRP A 126 -4.08 -51.38 4.04
N HIS A 127 -3.18 -51.52 3.07
CA HIS A 127 -2.71 -52.82 2.60
C HIS A 127 -2.01 -53.63 3.70
N LEU A 128 -1.11 -53.00 4.46
CA LEU A 128 -0.44 -53.65 5.60
C LEU A 128 -1.46 -54.11 6.64
N LYS A 129 -2.44 -53.28 7.00
CA LYS A 129 -3.48 -53.64 7.96
C LYS A 129 -4.30 -54.85 7.48
N SER A 130 -4.76 -54.82 6.22
CA SER A 130 -5.53 -55.94 5.63
C SER A 130 -4.72 -57.23 5.56
N PHE A 131 -3.42 -57.15 5.25
CA PHE A 131 -2.53 -58.30 5.22
C PHE A 131 -2.36 -58.93 6.62
N PHE A 132 -2.15 -58.12 7.67
CA PHE A 132 -2.03 -58.62 9.05
C PHE A 132 -3.33 -59.23 9.56
N GLU A 133 -4.48 -58.62 9.29
CA GLU A 133 -5.80 -59.17 9.63
C GLU A 133 -6.04 -60.51 8.91
N SER A 134 -5.73 -60.59 7.62
CA SER A 134 -5.92 -61.80 6.82
C SER A 134 -5.00 -62.95 7.24
N LYS A 135 -3.79 -62.63 7.73
CA LYS A 135 -2.82 -63.62 8.22
C LYS A 135 -3.04 -64.02 9.68
N LYS A 136 -4.01 -63.42 10.40
CA LYS A 136 -4.24 -63.62 11.85
C LYS A 136 -2.97 -63.44 12.68
N LEU A 137 -2.11 -62.51 12.27
CA LEU A 137 -0.86 -62.17 12.97
C LEU A 137 -1.08 -61.02 13.98
N LEU A 138 -2.34 -60.69 14.24
CA LEU A 138 -2.86 -59.71 15.17
C LEU A 138 -4.00 -60.35 15.96
#